data_AF-A0A7Y5KCU3-F1
#
_entry.id   AF-A0A7Y5KCU3-F1
#
_cell.length_a   1.000
_cell.length_b   1.000
_cell.length_c   1.000
_cell.angle_alpha   90.00
_cell.angle_beta   90.00
_cell.angle_gamma   90.00
#
_symmetry.space_group_name_H-M   'P 1'
#
loop_
_entity.id
_entity.type
_entity.pdbx_description
1 polymer ?
#
loop_
_entity_poly.entity_id
_entity_poly.type
_entity_poly.pdbx_seq_one_letter_code
_entity_poly.pdbx_strand_id
1 'polypeptide(L)'
;MKLSEYQWSQNPRGMHNQGAPDLNRVFSQKFGWMKLVALGSDYVSLCPQLLANNVTPIVRIYRPQHSGVPIDPEMRQNFLDYLRVGVKWFEIYNEPNLGIEWPNGANFDPMNTHAVIAPICNHWLDWAEFIIENGGYPGFIPLSEAGGGWENTTTWINQLCLYMFDNHYNRFLQVIHNGFWIP
;
A
#
# COMPACT_ATOMS: atom_id res chain seq x y z
N MET A 1 15.15 8.35 -6.83
CA MET A 1 15.68 7.09 -7.38
C MET A 1 15.09 6.80 -8.75
N LYS A 2 15.83 6.11 -9.62
CA LYS A 2 15.34 5.53 -10.88
C LYS A 2 14.73 4.15 -10.60
N LEU A 3 13.81 3.70 -11.45
CA LEU A 3 13.18 2.37 -11.31
C LEU A 3 14.21 1.21 -11.31
N SER A 4 15.36 1.39 -11.97
CA SER A 4 16.48 0.45 -11.98
C SER A 4 17.23 0.34 -10.65
N GLU A 5 17.01 1.28 -9.72
CA GLU A 5 17.67 1.32 -8.41
C GLU A 5 16.84 0.59 -7.34
N TYR A 6 15.56 0.27 -7.63
CA TYR A 6 14.70 -0.50 -6.74
C TYR A 6 14.92 -2.01 -6.89
N GLN A 7 14.75 -2.75 -5.79
CA GLN A 7 14.75 -4.21 -5.82
C GLN A 7 13.39 -4.74 -6.28
N TRP A 8 13.32 -5.20 -7.53
CA TRP A 8 12.15 -5.89 -8.10
C TRP A 8 12.58 -6.80 -9.26
N SER A 9 11.63 -7.57 -9.79
CA SER A 9 11.85 -8.61 -10.80
C SER A 9 12.16 -8.09 -12.20
N GLN A 10 11.98 -6.79 -12.43
CA GLN A 10 12.07 -6.15 -13.75
C GLN A 10 11.07 -6.70 -14.79
N ASN A 11 10.00 -7.36 -14.32
CA ASN A 11 8.93 -7.87 -15.15
C ASN A 11 7.60 -7.21 -14.74
N PRO A 12 6.97 -6.42 -15.63
CA PRO A 12 5.80 -5.62 -15.28
C PRO A 12 4.50 -6.44 -15.16
N ARG A 13 4.49 -7.72 -15.55
CA ARG A 13 3.27 -8.54 -15.49
C ARG A 13 2.98 -8.94 -14.06
N GLY A 14 1.83 -8.53 -13.54
CA GLY A 14 1.41 -8.81 -12.18
C GLY A 14 0.21 -9.71 -12.04
N MET A 15 0.02 -10.20 -10.82
CA MET A 15 -1.23 -10.82 -10.39
C MET A 15 -1.64 -10.32 -9.00
N HIS A 16 -2.92 -10.06 -8.82
CA HIS A 16 -3.54 -9.78 -7.52
C HIS A 16 -4.19 -11.04 -6.97
N ASN A 17 -3.97 -11.38 -5.70
CA ASN A 17 -4.64 -12.52 -5.08
C ASN A 17 -6.08 -12.17 -4.65
N GLN A 18 -7.02 -13.08 -4.84
CA GLN A 18 -8.38 -12.98 -4.27
C GLN A 18 -8.63 -14.12 -3.26
N GLY A 19 -7.55 -14.59 -2.61
CA GLY A 19 -7.53 -15.77 -1.75
C GLY A 19 -6.13 -16.38 -1.63
N ALA A 20 -6.06 -17.66 -1.29
CA ALA A 20 -4.79 -18.39 -1.25
C ALA A 20 -4.10 -18.36 -2.63
N PRO A 21 -2.83 -17.96 -2.71
CA PRO A 21 -2.13 -17.80 -3.99
C PRO A 21 -1.84 -19.16 -4.66
N ASP A 22 -2.20 -19.30 -5.93
CA ASP A 22 -1.77 -20.43 -6.77
C ASP A 22 -0.38 -20.15 -7.35
N LEU A 23 0.66 -20.62 -6.66
CA LEU A 23 2.05 -20.43 -7.08
C LEU A 23 2.37 -21.12 -8.40
N ASN A 24 1.72 -22.24 -8.73
CA ASN A 24 1.95 -22.91 -10.01
C ASN A 24 1.50 -22.02 -11.16
N ARG A 25 0.34 -21.38 -11.03
CA ARG A 25 -0.12 -20.37 -11.99
C ARG A 25 0.85 -19.19 -12.06
N VAL A 26 1.32 -18.68 -10.92
CA VAL A 26 2.25 -17.55 -10.87
C VAL A 26 3.53 -17.84 -11.66
N PHE A 27 4.14 -19.00 -11.42
CA PHE A 27 5.42 -19.36 -12.02
C PHE A 27 5.28 -19.78 -13.48
N SER A 28 4.27 -20.60 -13.81
CA SER A 28 4.05 -21.07 -15.19
C SER A 28 3.73 -19.93 -16.16
N GLN A 29 3.02 -18.90 -15.69
CA GLN A 29 2.67 -17.73 -16.49
C GLN A 29 3.76 -16.64 -16.47
N LYS A 30 4.85 -16.86 -15.71
CA LYS A 30 6.00 -15.96 -15.61
C LYS A 30 5.58 -14.55 -15.20
N PHE A 31 4.74 -14.44 -14.17
CA PHE A 31 4.47 -13.13 -13.57
C PHE A 31 5.74 -12.60 -12.90
N GLY A 32 5.92 -11.28 -12.96
CA GLY A 32 7.03 -10.58 -12.34
C GLY A 32 6.71 -10.09 -10.94
N TRP A 33 5.45 -9.89 -10.59
CA TRP A 33 5.06 -9.48 -9.26
C TRP A 33 3.73 -10.09 -8.84
N MET A 34 3.56 -10.22 -7.53
CA MET A 34 2.33 -10.72 -6.93
C MET A 34 1.93 -9.83 -5.78
N LYS A 35 0.71 -9.29 -5.87
CA LYS A 35 0.09 -8.55 -4.78
C LYS A 35 -0.62 -9.50 -3.83
N LEU A 36 -0.35 -9.29 -2.55
CA LEU A 36 -0.75 -10.11 -1.42
C LEU A 36 -1.50 -9.23 -0.41
N VAL A 37 -2.82 -9.41 -0.30
CA VAL A 37 -3.64 -8.77 0.74
C VAL A 37 -3.61 -9.65 1.99
N ALA A 38 -2.78 -9.27 2.96
CA ALA A 38 -2.45 -10.10 4.12
C ALA A 38 -3.23 -9.70 5.37
N LEU A 39 -3.80 -10.67 6.09
CA LEU A 39 -4.41 -10.49 7.41
C LEU A 39 -3.39 -10.81 8.51
N GLY A 40 -2.26 -10.11 8.49
CA GLY A 40 -1.12 -10.38 9.36
C GLY A 40 0.01 -11.09 8.62
N SER A 41 0.55 -12.17 9.19
CA SER A 41 1.75 -12.85 8.70
C SER A 41 1.49 -14.06 7.79
N ASP A 42 0.25 -14.22 7.29
CA ASP A 42 -0.22 -15.38 6.52
C ASP A 42 0.67 -15.78 5.34
N TYR A 43 1.35 -14.80 4.74
CA TYR A 43 2.16 -14.99 3.55
C TYR A 43 3.67 -14.87 3.78
N VAL A 44 4.13 -14.68 5.03
CA VAL A 44 5.57 -14.52 5.32
C VAL A 44 6.38 -15.73 4.83
N SER A 45 5.85 -16.94 5.00
CA SER A 45 6.52 -18.19 4.60
C SER A 45 6.57 -18.42 3.08
N LEU A 46 5.69 -17.80 2.29
CA LEU A 46 5.66 -17.96 0.83
C LEU A 46 6.47 -16.90 0.10
N CYS A 47 6.70 -15.73 0.70
CA CYS A 47 7.50 -14.66 0.10
C CYS A 47 8.90 -15.10 -0.35
N PRO A 48 9.66 -15.91 0.43
CA PRO A 48 10.93 -16.46 -0.04
C PRO A 48 10.83 -17.27 -1.34
N GLN A 49 9.72 -18.02 -1.54
CA GLN A 49 9.51 -18.82 -2.74
C GLN A 49 9.24 -17.92 -3.96
N LEU A 50 8.45 -16.85 -3.79
CA LEU A 50 8.24 -15.85 -4.83
C LEU A 50 9.57 -15.20 -5.23
N LEU A 51 10.34 -14.73 -4.26
CA LEU A 51 11.64 -14.09 -4.49
C LEU A 51 12.64 -15.02 -5.19
N ALA A 52 12.71 -16.29 -4.77
CA ALA A 52 13.57 -17.30 -5.40
C ALA A 52 13.19 -17.58 -6.87
N ASN A 53 11.94 -17.32 -7.27
CA ASN A 53 11.46 -17.46 -8.65
C ASN A 53 11.44 -16.12 -9.41
N ASN A 54 12.17 -15.10 -8.92
CA ASN A 54 12.19 -13.76 -9.49
C ASN A 54 10.79 -13.12 -9.61
N VAL A 55 9.93 -13.36 -8.61
CA VAL A 55 8.62 -12.72 -8.47
C VAL A 55 8.68 -11.77 -7.28
N THR A 56 8.37 -10.49 -7.51
CA THR A 56 8.35 -9.44 -6.47
C THR A 56 7.05 -9.51 -5.67
N PRO A 57 7.09 -9.79 -4.36
CA PRO A 57 5.92 -9.69 -3.51
C PRO A 57 5.62 -8.22 -3.22
N ILE A 58 4.37 -7.83 -3.41
CA ILE A 58 3.80 -6.55 -2.96
C ILE A 58 2.81 -6.89 -1.85
N VAL A 59 3.06 -6.41 -0.63
CA VAL A 59 2.25 -6.79 0.55
C VAL A 59 1.41 -5.60 1.01
N ARG A 60 0.09 -5.76 0.94
CA ARG A 60 -0.86 -4.88 1.61
C ARG A 60 -1.23 -5.52 2.95
N ILE A 61 -0.87 -4.86 4.06
CA ILE A 61 -1.36 -5.29 5.37
C ILE A 61 -2.79 -4.80 5.53
N TYR A 62 -3.74 -5.74 5.51
CA TYR A 62 -5.16 -5.45 5.57
C TYR A 62 -5.68 -5.47 7.00
N ARG A 63 -6.50 -4.47 7.30
CA ARG A 63 -7.33 -4.37 8.49
C ARG A 63 -8.71 -3.90 8.04
N PRO A 64 -9.79 -4.65 8.35
CA PRO A 64 -11.14 -4.20 8.05
C PRO A 64 -11.43 -2.86 8.70
N GLN A 65 -12.11 -1.96 7.98
CA GLN A 65 -12.62 -0.71 8.53
C GLN A 65 -11.53 0.21 9.14
N HIS A 66 -10.34 0.21 8.55
CA HIS A 66 -9.16 0.88 9.11
C HIS A 66 -8.78 2.18 8.38
N SER A 67 -9.59 2.65 7.43
CA SER A 67 -9.31 3.91 6.72
C SER A 67 -9.22 5.10 7.69
N GLY A 68 -8.16 5.90 7.57
CA GLY A 68 -7.91 7.06 8.43
C GLY A 68 -7.46 6.75 9.85
N VAL A 69 -7.20 5.49 10.19
CA VAL A 69 -6.67 5.05 11.49
C VAL A 69 -5.15 4.88 11.39
N PRO A 70 -4.35 5.24 12.42
CA PRO A 70 -2.91 4.97 12.41
C PRO A 70 -2.60 3.47 12.52
N ILE A 71 -1.42 3.06 12.03
CA ILE A 71 -0.92 1.71 12.26
C ILE A 71 -0.84 1.40 13.75
N ASP A 72 -1.31 0.21 14.12
CA ASP A 72 -1.11 -0.34 15.45
C ASP A 72 0.26 -1.09 15.55
N PRO A 73 0.72 -1.42 16.78
CA PRO A 73 1.96 -2.18 16.97
C PRO A 73 1.99 -3.55 16.28
N GLU A 74 0.84 -4.21 16.11
CA GLU A 74 0.76 -5.51 15.46
C GLU A 74 0.97 -5.37 13.95
N MET A 75 0.33 -4.39 13.30
CA MET A 75 0.58 -4.05 11.90
C MET A 75 2.05 -3.72 11.68
N ARG A 76 2.66 -2.92 12.56
CA ARG A 76 4.09 -2.61 12.51
C ARG A 76 4.93 -3.89 12.55
N GLN A 77 4.63 -4.80 13.46
CA GLN A 77 5.31 -6.09 13.55
C GLN A 77 5.13 -6.90 12.26
N ASN A 78 3.92 -6.94 11.70
CA ASN A 78 3.65 -7.64 10.44
C ASN A 78 4.51 -7.09 9.28
N PHE A 79 4.64 -5.76 9.13
CA PHE A 79 5.54 -5.18 8.12
C PHE A 79 7.00 -5.64 8.32
N LEU A 80 7.48 -5.65 9.56
CA LEU A 80 8.83 -6.12 9.89
C LEU A 80 9.02 -7.60 9.58
N ASP A 81 8.00 -8.44 9.78
CA ASP A 81 8.05 -9.87 9.47
C ASP A 81 8.26 -10.11 7.97
N TYR A 82 7.54 -9.37 7.12
CA TYR A 82 7.73 -9.43 5.67
C TYR A 82 9.07 -8.86 5.22
N LEU A 83 9.52 -7.76 5.82
CA LEU A 83 10.85 -7.18 5.56
C LEU A 83 11.96 -8.18 5.87
N ARG A 84 11.85 -8.92 6.98
CA ARG A 84 12.83 -9.95 7.40
C ARG A 84 12.99 -11.08 6.38
N VAL A 85 11.95 -11.40 5.62
CA VAL A 85 12.00 -12.41 4.54
C VAL A 85 12.29 -11.82 3.15
N GLY A 86 12.66 -10.53 3.09
CA GLY A 86 13.15 -9.87 1.89
C GLY A 86 12.09 -9.13 1.06
N VAL A 87 10.84 -9.02 1.53
CA VAL A 87 9.82 -8.18 0.87
C VAL A 87 10.21 -6.72 0.99
N LYS A 88 10.01 -5.96 -0.08
CA LYS A 88 10.33 -4.53 -0.14
C LYS A 88 9.14 -3.63 -0.43
N TRP A 89 8.10 -4.13 -1.09
CA TRP A 89 7.01 -3.30 -1.61
C TRP A 89 5.78 -3.46 -0.72
N PHE A 90 5.32 -2.35 -0.15
CA PHE A 90 4.26 -2.36 0.84
C PHE A 90 3.14 -1.38 0.54
N GLU A 91 1.94 -1.73 0.96
CA GLU A 91 0.78 -0.84 0.99
C GLU A 91 0.14 -0.86 2.37
N ILE A 92 -0.49 0.26 2.71
CA ILE A 92 -1.41 0.40 3.84
C ILE A 92 -2.72 0.98 3.34
N TYR A 93 -3.78 0.74 4.12
CA TYR A 93 -5.17 0.98 3.78
C TYR A 93 -5.64 0.09 2.65
N ASN A 94 -6.94 -0.15 2.65
CA ASN A 94 -7.61 -0.82 1.57
C ASN A 94 -8.64 0.16 1.05
N GLU A 95 -8.42 0.66 -0.18
CA GLU A 95 -9.43 1.38 -0.96
C GLU A 95 -10.29 2.36 -0.15
N PRO A 96 -9.69 3.37 0.52
CA PRO A 96 -10.42 4.28 1.40
C PRO A 96 -11.45 5.14 0.66
N ASN A 97 -11.49 5.12 -0.67
CA ASN A 97 -12.60 5.70 -1.40
C ASN A 97 -13.90 4.88 -1.32
N LEU A 98 -13.87 3.67 -0.78
CA LEU A 98 -15.07 2.85 -0.55
C LEU A 98 -15.55 2.98 0.89
N GLY A 99 -16.85 3.23 1.06
CA GLY A 99 -17.42 3.40 2.41
C GLY A 99 -17.28 2.19 3.33
N ILE A 100 -17.20 0.98 2.77
CA ILE A 100 -17.04 -0.27 3.53
C ILE A 100 -15.71 -0.35 4.29
N GLU A 101 -14.71 0.43 3.86
CA GLU A 101 -13.35 0.41 4.40
C GLU A 101 -13.15 1.36 5.59
N TRP A 102 -14.22 2.04 6.00
CA TRP A 102 -14.24 2.97 7.11
C TRP A 102 -14.90 2.38 8.36
N PRO A 103 -14.53 2.87 9.56
CA PRO A 103 -15.26 2.58 10.78
C PRO A 103 -16.76 2.86 10.62
N ASN A 104 -17.60 2.00 11.22
CA ASN A 104 -19.06 2.15 11.15
C ASN A 104 -19.52 3.56 11.55
N GLY A 105 -20.31 4.19 10.68
CA GLY A 105 -20.85 5.54 10.91
C GLY A 105 -19.90 6.69 10.54
N ALA A 106 -18.71 6.40 10.02
CA ALA A 106 -17.81 7.45 9.52
C ALA A 106 -18.41 8.16 8.29
N ASN A 107 -18.22 9.48 8.22
CA ASN A 107 -18.41 10.24 7.01
C ASN A 107 -17.09 10.24 6.23
N PHE A 108 -17.06 9.57 5.08
CA PHE A 108 -15.87 9.42 4.23
C PHE A 108 -15.90 10.35 3.01
N ASP A 109 -16.60 11.48 3.08
CA ASP A 109 -16.60 12.48 2.01
C ASP A 109 -15.18 13.03 1.76
N PRO A 110 -14.59 12.85 0.57
CA PRO A 110 -13.26 13.36 0.26
C PRO A 110 -13.16 14.90 0.30
N MET A 111 -14.28 15.63 0.29
CA MET A 111 -14.28 17.09 0.48
C MET A 111 -14.08 17.50 1.95
N ASN A 112 -14.25 16.58 2.90
CA ASN A 112 -14.01 16.85 4.31
C ASN A 112 -12.53 16.70 4.64
N THR A 113 -11.75 17.74 4.37
CA THR A 113 -10.29 17.71 4.56
C THR A 113 -9.91 17.36 6.00
N HIS A 114 -10.57 17.94 7.00
CA HIS A 114 -10.18 17.78 8.39
C HIS A 114 -10.44 16.38 8.95
N ALA A 115 -11.61 15.79 8.64
CA ALA A 115 -12.00 14.50 9.22
C ALA A 115 -11.60 13.28 8.37
N VAL A 116 -11.33 13.46 7.08
CA VAL A 116 -11.12 12.36 6.12
C VAL A 116 -9.72 12.41 5.53
N ILE A 117 -9.40 13.47 4.79
CA ILE A 117 -8.15 13.57 4.02
C ILE A 117 -6.93 13.73 4.93
N ALA A 118 -7.01 14.62 5.92
CA ALA A 118 -5.90 14.92 6.81
C ALA A 118 -5.45 13.70 7.63
N PRO A 119 -6.34 12.93 8.31
CA PRO A 119 -5.94 11.73 9.03
C PRO A 119 -5.28 10.68 8.12
N ILE A 120 -5.86 10.40 6.95
CA ILE A 120 -5.27 9.45 5.99
C ILE A 120 -3.86 9.89 5.59
N CYS A 121 -3.70 11.14 5.19
CA CYS A 121 -2.41 11.64 4.71
C CYS A 121 -1.35 11.65 5.82
N ASN A 122 -1.72 12.12 7.02
CA ASN A 122 -0.79 12.22 8.14
C ASN A 122 -0.30 10.83 8.57
N HIS A 123 -1.23 9.88 8.75
CA HIS A 123 -0.90 8.53 9.15
C HIS A 123 -0.18 7.74 8.05
N TRP A 124 -0.52 7.97 6.78
CA TRP A 124 0.22 7.40 5.66
C TRP A 124 1.66 7.92 5.61
N LEU A 125 1.90 9.22 5.86
CA LEU A 125 3.26 9.78 5.89
C LEU A 125 4.09 9.14 7.01
N ASP A 126 3.54 9.05 8.21
CA ASP A 126 4.23 8.44 9.36
C ASP A 126 4.57 6.96 9.07
N TRP A 127 3.65 6.23 8.42
CA TRP A 127 3.90 4.86 7.98
C TRP A 127 4.94 4.79 6.85
N ALA A 128 4.87 5.68 5.86
CA ALA A 128 5.77 5.69 4.72
C ALA A 128 7.21 5.93 5.16
N GLU A 129 7.42 6.90 6.04
CA GLU A 129 8.72 7.18 6.66
C GLU A 129 9.23 5.96 7.42
N PHE A 130 8.38 5.31 8.23
CA PHE A 130 8.73 4.06 8.90
C PHE A 130 9.17 2.96 7.92
N ILE A 131 8.47 2.76 6.81
CA ILE A 131 8.82 1.74 5.80
C ILE A 131 10.18 2.06 5.16
N ILE A 132 10.42 3.33 4.85
CA ILE A 132 11.68 3.80 4.26
C ILE A 132 12.85 3.61 5.23
N GLU A 133 12.68 4.00 6.50
CA GLU A 133 13.70 3.82 7.55
C GLU A 133 14.11 2.36 7.73
N ASN A 134 13.20 1.43 7.46
CA ASN A 134 13.45 -0.01 7.51
C ASN A 134 13.85 -0.62 6.15
N GLY A 135 14.13 0.23 5.15
CA GLY A 135 14.64 -0.17 3.84
C GLY A 135 13.60 -0.84 2.94
N GLY A 136 12.33 -0.51 3.11
CA GLY A 136 11.22 -0.85 2.21
C GLY A 136 10.76 0.32 1.34
N TYR A 137 9.74 0.09 0.53
CA TYR A 137 9.20 0.97 -0.50
C TYR A 137 7.69 1.18 -0.26
N PRO A 138 7.28 2.36 0.24
CA PRO A 138 5.87 2.64 0.52
C PRO A 138 5.09 2.96 -0.74
N GLY A 139 4.00 2.22 -0.96
CA GLY A 139 3.02 2.51 -1.99
C GLY A 139 2.12 3.67 -1.56
N PHE A 140 1.72 4.50 -2.52
CA PHE A 140 0.70 5.50 -2.29
C PHE A 140 -0.62 4.85 -1.88
N ILE A 141 -1.51 5.63 -1.28
CA ILE A 141 -2.80 5.17 -0.77
C ILE A 141 -3.57 4.49 -1.90
N PRO A 142 -3.83 3.18 -1.82
CA PRO A 142 -4.44 2.46 -2.94
C PRO A 142 -5.93 2.73 -2.98
N LEU A 143 -6.45 3.13 -4.14
CA LEU A 143 -7.86 3.43 -4.35
C LEU A 143 -8.52 2.40 -5.26
N SER A 144 -9.81 2.15 -5.04
CA SER A 144 -10.64 1.35 -5.95
C SER A 144 -10.88 2.10 -7.26
N GLU A 145 -11.16 1.36 -8.33
CA GLU A 145 -11.62 1.91 -9.62
C GLU A 145 -13.11 2.30 -9.53
N ALA A 146 -13.41 3.42 -8.88
CA ALA A 146 -14.77 3.90 -8.64
C ALA A 146 -15.01 5.25 -9.34
N GLY A 147 -16.09 5.34 -10.12
CA GLY A 147 -16.39 6.51 -10.96
C GLY A 147 -17.47 7.46 -10.42
N GLY A 148 -18.20 7.11 -9.37
CA GLY A 148 -19.44 7.79 -8.98
C GLY A 148 -19.43 8.42 -7.58
N GLY A 149 -20.09 9.58 -7.45
CA GLY A 149 -20.37 10.22 -6.17
C GLY A 149 -19.11 10.51 -5.33
N TRP A 150 -19.21 10.24 -4.03
CA TRP A 150 -18.11 10.44 -3.08
C TRP A 150 -16.98 9.40 -3.21
N GLU A 151 -17.21 8.29 -3.93
CA GLU A 151 -16.21 7.25 -4.13
C GLU A 151 -15.29 7.52 -5.32
N ASN A 152 -15.54 8.59 -6.08
CA ASN A 152 -14.83 8.91 -7.31
C ASN A 152 -13.31 8.99 -7.11
N THR A 153 -12.57 8.07 -7.73
CA THR A 153 -11.12 7.92 -7.58
C THR A 153 -10.36 9.20 -7.92
N THR A 154 -10.75 9.90 -8.98
CA THR A 154 -10.04 11.13 -9.40
C THR A 154 -10.18 12.24 -8.38
N THR A 155 -11.35 12.35 -7.76
CA THR A 155 -11.60 13.29 -6.65
C THR A 155 -10.72 12.96 -5.46
N TRP A 156 -10.64 11.68 -5.07
CA TRP A 156 -9.78 11.23 -3.97
C TRP A 156 -8.30 11.52 -4.23
N ILE A 157 -7.76 11.15 -5.40
CA ILE A 157 -6.36 11.43 -5.76
C ILE A 157 -6.09 12.93 -5.67
N ASN A 158 -6.98 13.75 -6.24
CA ASN A 158 -6.81 15.19 -6.22
C ASN A 158 -6.75 15.74 -4.79
N GLN A 159 -7.67 15.33 -3.91
CA GLN A 159 -7.71 15.81 -2.53
C GLN A 159 -6.50 15.33 -1.71
N LEU A 160 -6.09 14.07 -1.86
CA LEU A 160 -4.89 13.54 -1.21
C LEU A 160 -3.63 14.30 -1.66
N CYS A 161 -3.46 14.51 -2.97
CA CYS A 161 -2.30 15.22 -3.50
C CYS A 161 -2.27 16.70 -3.10
N LEU A 162 -3.42 17.40 -3.15
CA LEU A 162 -3.52 18.80 -2.72
C LEU A 162 -3.16 18.94 -1.24
N TYR A 163 -3.73 18.09 -0.37
CA TYR A 163 -3.40 18.13 1.05
C TYR A 163 -1.91 17.88 1.32
N MET A 164 -1.32 16.86 0.68
CA MET A 164 0.12 16.58 0.80
C MET A 164 0.97 17.74 0.33
N PHE A 165 0.60 18.38 -0.78
CA PHE A 165 1.32 19.54 -1.32
C PHE A 165 1.21 20.75 -0.38
N ASP A 166 0.00 21.09 0.07
CA ASP A 166 -0.23 22.30 0.86
C ASP A 166 0.32 22.19 2.29
N ASN A 167 0.30 21.00 2.89
CA ASN A 167 0.58 20.81 4.33
C ASN A 167 1.89 20.07 4.61
N HIS A 168 2.34 19.21 3.68
CA HIS A 168 3.45 18.29 3.90
C HIS A 168 4.44 18.22 2.73
N TYR A 169 4.54 19.28 1.91
CA TYR A 169 5.37 19.31 0.71
C TYR A 169 6.75 18.66 0.88
N ASN A 170 7.50 19.10 1.89
CA ASN A 170 8.86 18.62 2.13
C ASN A 170 8.90 17.15 2.56
N ARG A 171 8.01 16.72 3.47
CA ARG A 171 7.94 15.31 3.91
C ARG A 171 7.56 14.41 2.75
N PHE A 172 6.54 14.80 1.99
CA PHE A 172 6.09 14.04 0.83
C PHE A 172 7.17 13.95 -0.25
N LEU A 173 7.90 15.04 -0.51
CA LEU A 173 9.02 15.03 -1.45
C LEU A 173 10.14 14.09 -1.00
N GLN A 174 10.43 14.02 0.30
CA GLN A 174 11.39 13.05 0.84
C GLN A 174 10.91 11.62 0.59
N VAL A 175 9.63 11.31 0.83
CA VAL A 175 9.07 9.98 0.53
C VAL A 175 9.19 9.67 -0.97
N ILE A 176 8.85 10.61 -1.85
CA ILE A 176 8.98 10.47 -3.32
C ILE A 176 10.40 10.09 -3.73
N HIS A 177 11.40 10.72 -3.12
CA HIS A 177 12.80 10.44 -3.45
C HIS A 177 13.31 9.11 -2.90
N ASN A 178 12.61 8.49 -1.94
CA ASN A 178 13.11 7.40 -1.11
C ASN A 178 12.29 6.10 -1.14
N GLY A 179 11.61 5.75 -2.24
CA GLY A 179 10.93 4.46 -2.35
C GLY A 179 9.45 4.52 -2.67
N PHE A 180 8.91 5.72 -2.88
CA PHE A 180 7.53 5.90 -3.32
C PHE A 180 7.23 5.19 -4.64
N TRP A 181 6.05 4.58 -4.70
CA TRP A 181 5.44 4.06 -5.92
C TRP A 181 3.92 4.21 -5.86
N ILE A 182 3.26 4.16 -7.02
CA ILE A 182 1.80 4.27 -7.12
C ILE A 182 1.25 2.88 -7.44
N PRO A 183 0.32 2.33 -6.63
CA PRO A 183 -0.24 1.00 -6.82
C PRO A 183 -1.30 0.89 -7.92
#